data_AF-A0A914W1E5-F1
#
_entry.id   AF-A0A914W1E5-F1
#
_cell.length_a   1.000
_cell.length_b   1.000
_cell.length_c   1.000
_cell.angle_alpha   90.00
_cell.angle_beta   90.00
_cell.angle_gamma   90.00
#
_symmetry.space_group_name_H-M   'P 1'
#
loop_
_entity.id
_entity.type
_entity.pdbx_description
1 polymer ?
#
loop_
_entity_poly.entity_id
_entity_poly.type
_entity_poly.pdbx_seq_one_letter_code
_entity_poly.pdbx_strand_id
1 'polypeptide(L)' 'SISYKREDGSKGRRIRPYIIDLGSGNGTFLNNERIEAQRYVELKEKDVIKFGFSSREYVLLNENTQESDEEYDDTPDK' A
#
# COMPACT_ATOMS: atom_id res chain seq x y z
N SER A 1 -14.38 -8.58 -1.92
CA SER A 1 -14.74 -7.73 -0.76
C SER A 1 -15.12 -8.61 0.42
N ILE A 2 -14.65 -8.28 1.62
CA ILE A 2 -14.84 -9.09 2.82
C ILE A 2 -16.01 -8.51 3.62
N SER A 3 -16.94 -9.36 4.06
CA SER A 3 -17.99 -8.95 4.99
C SER A 3 -17.38 -8.62 6.35
N TYR A 4 -17.76 -7.48 6.93
CA TYR A 4 -17.41 -7.13 8.31
C TYR A 4 -18.66 -6.64 9.04
N LYS A 5 -18.68 -6.77 10.37
CA LYS A 5 -19.76 -6.22 11.19
C LYS A 5 -19.37 -4.80 11.59
N ARG A 6 -20.24 -3.83 11.32
CA ARG A 6 -20.08 -2.45 11.81
C ARG A 6 -20.45 -2.39 13.29
N GLU A 7 -20.11 -1.28 13.95
CA GLU A 7 -20.40 -1.06 15.38
C GLU A 7 -21.90 -1.11 15.70
N ASP A 8 -22.74 -0.61 14.77
CA ASP A 8 -24.20 -0.66 14.84
C ASP A 8 -24.81 -2.07 14.61
N GLY A 9 -23.97 -3.08 14.40
CA GLY A 9 -24.39 -4.46 14.13
C GLY A 9 -24.80 -4.74 12.69
N SER A 10 -24.81 -3.74 11.80
CA SER A 10 -25.08 -3.91 10.38
C SER A 10 -23.94 -4.63 9.65
N LYS A 11 -24.28 -5.29 8.53
CA LYS A 11 -23.27 -5.90 7.65
C LYS A 11 -22.66 -4.81 6.77
N GLY A 12 -21.37 -4.60 6.93
CA GLY A 12 -20.54 -3.79 6.05
C GLY A 12 -19.76 -4.63 5.05
N ARG A 13 -19.28 -3.98 4.00
CA ARG A 13 -18.40 -4.56 2.99
C ARG A 13 -17.11 -3.77 2.95
N ARG A 14 -15.97 -4.41 3.23
CA ARG A 14 -14.64 -3.78 3.17
C ARG A 14 -13.88 -4.31 1.96
N ILE A 15 -13.28 -3.40 1.21
CA ILE A 15 -12.32 -3.73 0.16
C ILE A 15 -10.94 -3.75 0.83
N ARG A 16 -10.17 -4.79 0.57
CA ARG A 16 -8.77 -4.92 1.02
C ARG A 16 -7.95 -5.27 -0.22
N PRO A 17 -7.03 -4.40 -0.66
CA PRO A 17 -6.15 -4.71 -1.77
C PRO A 17 -5.12 -5.76 -1.35
N TYR A 18 -4.77 -6.63 -2.28
CA TYR A 18 -3.73 -7.64 -2.11
C TYR A 18 -2.83 -7.62 -3.33
N ILE A 19 -1.55 -7.93 -3.11
CA ILE A 19 -0.57 -8.21 -4.15
C ILE A 19 -0.18 -9.68 -4.11
N ILE A 20 0.12 -10.24 -5.28
CA ILE A 20 0.70 -11.58 -5.42
C ILE A 20 1.77 -11.52 -6.49
N ASP A 21 2.98 -11.96 -6.15
CA ASP A 21 4.03 -12.19 -7.13
C ASP A 21 3.78 -13.53 -7.83
N LEU A 22 3.75 -13.55 -9.16
CA LEU A 22 3.41 -14.73 -9.97
C LEU A 22 4.63 -15.63 -10.27
N GLY A 23 5.67 -15.57 -9.44
CA GLY A 23 6.94 -16.25 -9.69
C GLY A 23 7.85 -15.46 -10.64
N SER A 24 7.86 -14.13 -10.51
CA SER A 24 8.72 -13.29 -11.34
C SER A 24 10.21 -13.56 -11.08
N GLY A 25 11.01 -13.55 -12.14
CA GLY A 25 12.45 -13.85 -12.04
C GLY A 25 13.21 -12.88 -11.15
N ASN A 26 12.83 -11.60 -11.15
CA ASN A 26 13.47 -10.56 -10.33
C ASN A 26 12.72 -10.27 -9.01
N GLY A 27 11.59 -10.94 -8.77
CA GLY A 27 10.75 -10.72 -7.59
C GLY A 27 9.93 -9.44 -7.61
N THR A 28 9.07 -9.33 -6.60
CA THR A 28 8.35 -8.10 -6.25
C THR A 28 8.76 -7.70 -4.84
N PHE A 29 8.88 -6.39 -4.59
CA PHE A 29 9.29 -5.83 -3.31
C PHE A 29 8.18 -4.93 -2.78
N LEU A 30 7.92 -5.06 -1.48
CA LEU A 30 7.00 -4.26 -0.71
C LEU A 30 7.79 -3.60 0.42
N ASN A 31 7.78 -2.27 0.51
CA ASN A 31 8.55 -1.51 1.50
C ASN A 31 10.03 -1.91 1.52
N ASN A 32 10.60 -2.09 0.33
CA ASN A 32 11.98 -2.52 0.08
C ASN A 32 12.32 -3.96 0.53
N GLU A 33 11.33 -4.74 0.96
CA GLU A 33 11.47 -6.16 1.31
C GLU A 33 10.88 -7.06 0.22
N ARG A 34 11.58 -8.14 -0.15
CA ARG A 34 11.09 -9.08 -1.16
C ARG A 34 9.94 -9.92 -0.60
N ILE A 35 8.78 -9.89 -1.26
CA ILE A 35 7.65 -10.74 -0.87
C ILE A 35 7.83 -12.18 -1.38
N GLU A 36 7.20 -13.14 -0.70
CA GLU A 36 7.17 -14.53 -1.16
C GLU A 36 6.33 -14.66 -2.44
N ALA A 37 6.83 -15.43 -3.41
CA ALA A 37 6.10 -15.74 -4.63
C ALA A 37 4.87 -16.62 -4.33
N GLN A 38 3.83 -16.47 -5.16
CA GLN A 38 2.59 -17.26 -5.11
C GLN A 38 1.84 -17.16 -3.77
N ARG A 39 2.10 -16.11 -2.99
CA ARG A 39 1.42 -15.81 -1.72
C ARG A 39 0.74 -14.45 -1.79
N TYR A 40 -0.52 -14.39 -1.34
CA TYR A 40 -1.23 -13.12 -1.20
C TYR A 40 -0.68 -12.34 0.00
N VAL A 41 -0.24 -11.11 -0.26
CA VAL A 41 0.17 -10.14 0.76
C VAL A 41 -0.84 -8.99 0.76
N GLU A 42 -1.39 -8.66 1.93
CA GLU A 42 -2.31 -7.53 2.08
C GLU A 42 -1.54 -6.22 1.92
N LEU A 43 -2.00 -5.34 1.04
CA LEU A 43 -1.43 -4.00 0.90
C LEU A 43 -2.11 -3.01 1.86
N LYS A 44 -1.32 -2.08 2.39
CA LYS A 44 -1.73 -0.98 3.25
C LYS A 44 -1.52 0.35 2.54
N GLU A 45 -2.23 1.37 3.01
CA GLU A 45 -2.05 2.73 2.54
C GLU A 45 -0.60 3.19 2.80
N LYS A 46 -0.02 3.94 1.85
CA LYS A 46 1.38 4.40 1.81
C LYS A 46 2.43 3.30 1.59
N ASP A 47 2.02 2.06 1.36
CA ASP A 47 2.97 1.00 0.97
C ASP A 47 3.69 1.35 -0.34
N VAL A 48 5.00 1.11 -0.38
CA VAL A 48 5.85 1.28 -1.55
C VAL A 48 6.07 -0.06 -2.23
N ILE A 49 5.72 -0.16 -3.51
CA ILE A 49 5.83 -1.36 -4.32
C ILE A 49 6.88 -1.14 -5.41
N LYS A 50 7.77 -2.12 -5.58
CA LYS A 50 8.78 -2.13 -6.64
C LYS A 50 8.81 -3.48 -7.34
N PHE A 51 8.76 -3.46 -8.67
CA PHE A 51 8.78 -4.68 -9.48
C PHE A 51 10.19 -4.96 -10.00
N GLY A 52 10.81 -6.02 -9.51
CA GLY A 52 12.17 -6.41 -9.87
C GLY A 52 13.16 -5.25 -9.79
N PHE A 53 13.91 -5.05 -10.87
CA PHE A 53 14.90 -3.98 -11.00
C PHE A 53 14.34 -2.70 -11.65
N SER A 54 13.02 -2.50 -11.60
CA SER A 54 12.40 -1.24 -12.03
C SER A 54 13.07 -0.04 -11.36
N SER A 55 13.30 1.04 -12.12
CA SER A 55 13.71 2.34 -11.58
C SER A 55 12.55 3.09 -10.91
N ARG A 56 11.31 2.62 -11.12
CA ARG A 56 10.09 3.20 -10.58
C ARG A 56 9.66 2.50 -9.31
N GLU A 57 9.16 3.29 -8.38
CA GLU A 57 8.47 2.89 -7.17
C GLU A 57 7.01 3.36 -7.27
N TYR A 58 6.09 2.54 -6.76
CA TYR A 58 4.66 2.81 -6.78
C TYR A 58 4.17 2.93 -5.34
N VAL A 59 3.50 4.02 -4.99
CA VAL A 59 2.91 4.19 -3.66
C VAL A 59 1.41 3.92 -3.74
N LEU A 60 0.90 3.06 -2.86
CA LEU A 60 -0.53 2.83 -2.76
C LEU A 60 -1.20 3.97 -1.97
N LEU A 61 -2.01 4.77 -2.64
CA LEU A 61 -2.79 5.84 -2.04
C LEU A 61 -4.29 5.53 -2.08
N ASN A 62 -5.01 5.98 -1.07
CA ASN A 62 -6.47 5.88 -1.00
C ASN A 62 -7.07 7.19 -1.53
N GLU A 63 -8.24 7.13 -2.17
CA GLU A 63 -8.92 8.34 -2.69
C GLU A 63 -9.26 9.35 -1.58
N ASN A 64 -9.35 8.87 -0.33
CA ASN A 64 -9.61 9.70 0.85
C ASN A 64 -8.34 10.22 1.54
N THR A 65 -7.16 9.98 0.98
CA THR A 65 -5.93 10.61 1.45
C THR A 65 -6.00 12.08 1.06
N GLN A 66 -6.71 12.88 1.85
CA GLN A 66 -6.63 14.34 1.76
C GLN A 66 -5.16 14.72 2.00
N GLU A 67 -4.68 15.75 1.29
CA GLU A 67 -3.40 16.41 1.50
C GLU A 67 -3.37 17.01 2.92
N SER A 68 -3.23 16.18 3.94
CA SER A 68 -3.05 16.59 5.32
C SER A 68 -1.66 16.16 5.76
N ASP A 69 -0.87 17.16 6.13
CA ASP A 69 0.36 17.11 6.92
C ASP A 69 1.70 17.21 6.15
N GLU A 70 1.78 18.05 5.12
CA GLU A 70 3.05 18.71 4.75
C GLU A 70 2.95 20.21 5.03
N GLU A 71 3.06 20.60 6.30
CA GLU A 71 3.46 21.96 6.67
C GLU A 71 4.96 22.06 6.39
N TYR A 72 5.33 22.58 5.21
CA TYR A 72 6.70 22.97 4.93
C TYR A 72 7.07 24.10 5.89
N ASP A 73 7.83 23.79 6.95
CA ASP A 73 8.45 24.79 7.81
C ASP A 73 9.50 25.57 6.99
N ASP A 74 9.05 26.64 6.34
CA ASP A 74 9.89 27.62 5.64
C ASP A 74 10.53 28.56 6.67
N THR A 75 11.23 28.00 7.66
CA THR A 75 12.14 28.77 8.50
C THR A 75 13.46 28.93 7.76
N PRO A 76 13.80 30.14 7.26
CA PRO A 76 15.13 30.36 6.72
C PRO A 76 16.14 30.23 7.86
N ASP A 77 17.07 29.28 7.72
CA ASP A 77 18.27 29.18 8.56
C ASP A 77 18.93 30.57 8.63
N LYS A 78 19.02 31.13 9.84
CA LYS A 78 19.76 32.36 10.13
C LYS A 78 21.21 32.08 10.43
#